data_AF-A0A142ENK6-F1
#
_entry.id   AF-A0A142ENK6-F1
#
_cell.length_a   1.000
_cell.length_b   1.000
_cell.length_c   1.000
_cell.angle_alpha   90.00
_cell.angle_beta   90.00
_cell.angle_gamma   90.00
#
_symmetry.space_group_name_H-M   'P 1'
#
loop_
_entity.id
_entity.type
_entity.pdbx_description
1 polymer ?
#
loop_
_entity_poly.entity_id
_entity_poly.type
_entity_poly.pdbx_seq_one_letter_code
_entity_poly.pdbx_strand_id
1 'polypeptide(L)'
;MIKRLLLSFILILGFAACDAVDGEDSGVFIRVRNNSDVTFDQVTIITGNREGFFGTILPRENSDYQQFETAFRYSSVFLRINGKPLQLVPNDYVGETPLRDGFYTYKIGLSSANLSDASLTFEFSKD
;
A
#
# COMPACT_ATOMS: atom_id res chain seq x y z
N MET A 1 15.01 54.64 -25.06
CA MET A 1 14.02 55.17 -24.10
C MET A 1 13.23 54.01 -23.51
N ILE A 2 13.48 53.71 -22.24
CA ILE A 2 12.69 52.80 -21.39
C ILE A 2 11.27 53.36 -21.25
N LYS A 3 10.24 52.51 -21.35
CA LYS A 3 8.92 52.77 -20.74
C LYS A 3 8.15 51.46 -20.46
N ARG A 4 8.22 51.09 -19.18
CA ARG A 4 7.14 50.56 -18.32
C ARG A 4 6.65 49.13 -18.57
N LEU A 5 7.40 48.22 -17.95
CA LEU A 5 6.93 47.04 -17.22
C LEU A 5 5.60 47.32 -16.50
N LEU A 6 4.55 46.60 -16.89
CA LEU A 6 3.34 46.43 -16.08
C LEU A 6 3.20 44.93 -15.81
N LEU A 7 3.70 44.54 -14.63
CA LEU A 7 3.45 43.26 -13.99
C LEU A 7 1.93 43.15 -13.72
N SER A 8 1.22 42.33 -14.47
CA SER A 8 -0.08 41.82 -14.03
C SER A 8 0.15 40.49 -13.33
N PHE A 9 0.36 40.57 -12.01
CA PHE A 9 0.38 39.46 -11.08
C PHE A 9 -1.07 38.96 -10.92
N ILE A 10 -1.50 38.07 -11.81
CA ILE A 10 -2.80 37.41 -11.69
C ILE A 10 -2.58 36.23 -10.74
N LEU A 11 -2.81 36.52 -9.45
CA LEU A 11 -2.86 35.56 -8.37
C LEU A 11 -4.10 34.69 -8.56
N ILE A 12 -3.96 33.58 -9.29
CA ILE A 12 -4.97 32.53 -9.32
C ILE A 12 -4.85 31.76 -8.00
N LEU A 13 -5.61 32.19 -6.99
CA LEU A 13 -5.98 31.32 -5.87
C LEU A 13 -6.82 30.18 -6.47
N GLY A 14 -6.14 29.10 -6.85
CA GLY A 14 -6.80 27.82 -7.06
C GLY A 14 -7.37 27.40 -5.72
N PHE A 15 -8.69 27.56 -5.55
CA PHE A 15 -9.43 26.90 -4.49
C PHE A 15 -9.12 25.41 -4.60
N ALA A 16 -8.39 24.88 -3.62
CA ALA A 16 -8.33 23.46 -3.38
C ALA A 16 -9.77 23.04 -3.03
N ALA A 17 -10.49 22.55 -4.03
CA ALA A 17 -11.67 21.74 -3.82
C ALA A 17 -11.16 20.44 -3.17
N CYS A 18 -11.08 20.47 -1.84
CA CYS A 18 -11.06 19.25 -1.06
C CYS A 18 -12.49 18.74 -1.10
N ASP A 19 -12.77 17.79 -1.99
CA ASP A 19 -13.99 17.00 -1.88
C ASP A 19 -13.88 16.22 -0.58
N ALA A 20 -14.42 16.79 0.49
CA ALA A 20 -14.77 16.03 1.68
C ALA A 20 -15.93 15.12 1.27
N VAL A 21 -15.60 13.92 0.82
CA VAL A 21 -16.57 12.85 0.65
C VAL A 21 -16.92 12.39 2.06
N ASP A 22 -17.96 12.98 2.62
CA ASP A 22 -18.66 12.46 3.80
C ASP A 22 -19.42 11.20 3.37
N GLY A 23 -18.71 10.08 3.33
CA GLY A 23 -19.26 8.74 3.35
C GLY A 23 -18.55 7.99 4.47
N GLU A 24 -19.29 7.30 5.34
CA GLU A 24 -18.68 6.22 6.11
C GLU A 24 -18.00 5.31 5.07
N ASP A 25 -16.68 5.26 5.08
CA ASP A 25 -15.87 4.40 4.21
C ASP A 25 -16.23 2.95 4.56
N SER A 26 -17.31 2.45 3.97
CA SER A 26 -17.77 1.08 4.12
C SER A 26 -16.82 0.17 3.34
N GLY A 27 -16.48 -0.97 3.92
CA GLY A 27 -15.54 -1.94 3.36
C GLY A 27 -14.16 -1.94 4.02
N VAL A 28 -13.28 -2.79 3.50
CA VAL A 28 -11.98 -3.08 4.11
C VAL A 28 -10.88 -2.36 3.32
N PHE A 29 -10.16 -1.46 3.97
CA PHE A 29 -9.08 -0.70 3.37
C PHE A 29 -7.75 -1.26 3.82
N ILE A 30 -6.98 -1.79 2.86
CA ILE A 30 -5.67 -2.37 3.10
C ILE A 30 -4.61 -1.46 2.49
N ARG A 31 -3.57 -1.14 3.27
CA ARG A 31 -2.30 -0.65 2.74
C ARG A 31 -1.19 -1.64 3.06
N VAL A 32 -0.09 -1.55 2.33
CA VAL A 32 1.11 -2.34 2.57
C VAL A 32 2.19 -1.46 3.16
N ARG A 33 2.80 -1.91 4.25
CA ARG A 33 4.02 -1.32 4.80
C ARG A 33 5.21 -2.17 4.39
N ASN A 34 6.21 -1.54 3.79
CA ASN A 34 7.53 -2.14 3.66
C ASN A 34 8.23 -2.08 5.02
N ASN A 35 8.29 -3.20 5.71
CA ASN A 35 8.94 -3.34 7.01
C ASN A 35 10.39 -3.84 6.89
N SER A 36 11.05 -3.53 5.77
CA SER A 36 12.45 -3.85 5.50
C SER A 36 13.26 -2.59 5.15
N ASP A 37 14.57 -2.76 4.98
CA ASP A 37 15.50 -1.69 4.60
C ASP A 37 15.82 -1.68 3.09
N VAL A 38 15.05 -2.41 2.27
CA VAL A 38 15.21 -2.47 0.81
C VAL A 38 13.92 -2.11 0.09
N THR A 39 14.02 -1.57 -1.12
CA THR A 39 12.84 -1.26 -1.94
C THR A 39 12.11 -2.54 -2.35
N PHE A 40 10.79 -2.54 -2.22
CA PHE A 40 9.93 -3.55 -2.82
C PHE A 40 9.37 -3.02 -4.13
N ASP A 41 9.52 -3.77 -5.21
CA ASP A 41 8.98 -3.45 -6.52
C ASP A 41 7.83 -4.39 -6.88
N GLN A 42 6.86 -3.87 -7.65
CA GLN A 42 5.73 -4.64 -8.17
C GLN A 42 5.00 -5.44 -7.07
N VAL A 43 4.69 -4.77 -5.95
CA VAL A 43 4.00 -5.40 -4.83
C VAL A 43 2.55 -5.71 -5.19
N THR A 44 2.18 -6.97 -5.08
CA THR A 44 0.84 -7.50 -5.29
C THR A 44 0.38 -8.27 -4.05
N ILE A 45 -0.85 -8.01 -3.62
CA ILE A 45 -1.53 -8.68 -2.51
C ILE A 45 -2.76 -9.41 -3.06
N ILE A 46 -2.95 -10.66 -2.68
CA ILE A 46 -4.18 -11.42 -3.01
C ILE A 46 -4.84 -11.88 -1.71
N THR A 47 -5.97 -11.24 -1.39
CA THR A 47 -6.80 -11.50 -0.22
C THR A 47 -8.27 -11.53 -0.61
N GLY A 48 -9.06 -12.40 0.02
CA GLY A 48 -10.40 -12.70 -0.49
C GLY A 48 -10.32 -13.31 -1.90
N ASN A 49 -11.10 -12.75 -2.82
CA ASN A 49 -11.13 -13.14 -4.23
C ASN A 49 -10.57 -12.04 -5.16
N ARG A 50 -9.77 -11.10 -4.62
CA ARG A 50 -9.27 -9.94 -5.37
C ARG A 50 -7.75 -9.81 -5.26
N GLU A 51 -7.14 -9.40 -6.37
CA GLU A 51 -5.77 -8.92 -6.45
C GLU A 51 -5.72 -7.39 -6.27
N GLY A 52 -4.81 -6.90 -5.43
CA GLY A 52 -4.48 -5.48 -5.29
C GLY A 52 -3.02 -5.22 -5.66
N PHE A 53 -2.79 -4.28 -6.58
CA PHE A 53 -1.46 -3.89 -7.03
C PHE A 53 -1.01 -2.59 -6.38
N PHE A 54 0.02 -2.66 -5.54
CA PHE A 54 0.53 -1.55 -4.72
C PHE A 54 1.80 -0.91 -5.27
N GLY A 55 2.33 -1.41 -6.39
CA GLY A 55 3.47 -0.80 -7.07
C GLY A 55 4.78 -0.90 -6.30
N THR A 56 5.60 0.15 -6.37
CA THR A 56 6.87 0.24 -5.65
C THR A 56 6.65 0.86 -4.27
N ILE A 57 7.21 0.25 -3.23
CA ILE A 57 7.15 0.72 -1.85
C ILE A 57 8.58 0.86 -1.31
N LEU A 58 8.97 2.09 -1.01
CA LEU A 58 10.31 2.41 -0.51
C LEU A 58 10.57 1.80 0.87
N PRO A 59 11.85 1.65 1.28
CA PRO A 59 12.20 1.15 2.59
C PRO A 59 11.46 1.91 3.70
N ARG A 60 10.87 1.18 4.65
CA ARG A 60 10.16 1.75 5.81
C ARG A 60 8.99 2.68 5.47
N GLU A 61 8.48 2.66 4.24
CA GLU A 61 7.32 3.44 3.80
C GLU A 61 6.03 2.62 3.73
N ASN A 62 4.91 3.32 3.62
CA ASN A 62 3.59 2.74 3.39
C ASN A 62 3.14 3.04 1.94
N SER A 63 2.37 2.14 1.36
CA SER A 63 1.55 2.45 0.18
C SER A 63 0.32 3.28 0.56
N ASP A 64 -0.37 3.78 -0.45
CA ASP A 64 -1.77 4.21 -0.29
C ASP A 64 -2.67 3.01 0.07
N TYR A 65 -3.83 3.32 0.66
CA TYR A 65 -4.87 2.33 0.90
C TYR A 65 -5.57 1.94 -0.40
N GLN A 66 -5.97 0.67 -0.48
CA GLN A 66 -6.88 0.16 -1.49
C GLN A 66 -8.06 -0.51 -0.81
N GLN A 67 -9.25 -0.33 -1.38
CA GLN A 67 -10.47 -0.93 -0.87
C GLN A 67 -10.66 -2.35 -1.40
N PHE A 68 -11.06 -3.25 -0.50
CA PHE A 68 -11.40 -4.64 -0.75
C PHE A 68 -12.79 -4.92 -0.20
N GLU A 69 -13.57 -5.70 -0.96
CA GLU A 69 -14.87 -6.21 -0.50
C GLU A 69 -14.69 -7.26 0.60
N THR A 70 -13.63 -8.06 0.51
CA THR A 70 -13.28 -9.07 1.51
C THR A 70 -11.76 -9.17 1.62
N ALA A 71 -11.27 -9.16 2.85
CA ALA A 71 -9.87 -9.40 3.16
C ALA A 71 -9.74 -10.12 4.50
N PHE A 72 -8.56 -10.67 4.77
CA PHE A 72 -8.26 -11.48 5.95
C PHE A 72 -7.05 -10.96 6.74
N ARG A 73 -6.77 -11.57 7.89
CA ARG A 73 -5.61 -11.20 8.73
C ARG A 73 -4.26 -11.64 8.16
N TYR A 74 -4.27 -12.41 7.08
CA TYR A 74 -3.10 -12.73 6.28
C TYR A 74 -3.51 -12.77 4.80
N SER A 75 -2.52 -12.77 3.91
CA SER A 75 -2.74 -12.68 2.48
C SER A 75 -1.61 -13.37 1.73
N SER A 76 -1.84 -13.73 0.47
CA SER A 76 -0.72 -13.97 -0.43
C SER A 76 -0.04 -12.66 -0.78
N VAL A 77 1.29 -12.68 -0.89
CA VAL A 77 2.14 -11.53 -1.19
C VAL A 77 3.10 -11.93 -2.30
N PHE A 78 3.20 -11.10 -3.33
CA PHE A 78 4.14 -11.24 -4.43
C PHE A 78 4.86 -9.91 -4.61
N LEU A 79 6.17 -9.93 -4.71
CA LEU A 79 6.97 -8.72 -4.93
C LEU A 79 8.32 -9.06 -5.57
N ARG A 80 9.06 -8.03 -5.98
CA ARG A 80 10.43 -8.15 -6.44
C ARG A 80 11.36 -7.28 -5.62
N ILE A 81 12.59 -7.75 -5.45
CA ILE A 81 13.69 -6.99 -4.84
C ILE A 81 14.87 -7.13 -5.79
N ASN A 82 15.36 -6.01 -6.35
CA ASN A 82 16.43 -6.02 -7.35
C ASN A 82 16.16 -7.00 -8.51
N GLY A 83 14.91 -7.06 -8.98
CA GLY A 83 14.47 -7.96 -10.05
C GLY A 83 14.25 -9.43 -9.63
N LYS A 84 14.68 -9.86 -8.44
CA LYS A 84 14.44 -11.21 -7.90
C LYS A 84 13.01 -11.29 -7.33
N PRO A 85 12.18 -12.26 -7.77
CA PRO A 85 10.85 -12.46 -7.21
C PRO A 85 10.91 -13.11 -5.82
N LEU A 86 10.09 -12.63 -4.90
CA LEU A 86 9.80 -13.27 -3.62
C LEU A 86 8.28 -13.39 -3.46
N GLN A 87 7.85 -14.43 -2.76
CA GLN A 87 6.43 -14.66 -2.49
C GLN A 87 6.20 -15.26 -1.10
N LEU A 88 5.03 -15.00 -0.56
CA LEU A 88 4.46 -15.66 0.61
C LEU A 88 3.05 -16.09 0.26
N VAL A 89 2.78 -17.39 0.40
CA VAL A 89 1.46 -17.97 0.12
C VAL A 89 1.06 -18.77 1.36
N PRO A 90 -0.06 -18.41 2.04
CA PRO A 90 -0.62 -19.19 3.14
C PRO A 90 -1.06 -20.59 2.68
N ASN A 91 -1.02 -21.59 3.58
CA ASN A 91 -1.39 -22.97 3.22
C ASN A 91 -2.91 -23.16 3.00
N ASP A 92 -3.77 -22.44 3.72
CA ASP A 92 -5.21 -22.25 3.42
C ASP A 92 -5.81 -21.10 4.27
N TYR A 93 -7.07 -20.74 4.01
CA TYR A 93 -7.88 -19.79 4.80
C TYR A 93 -8.99 -20.51 5.60
N VAL A 94 -8.90 -21.82 5.82
CA VAL A 94 -10.05 -22.60 6.32
C VAL A 94 -10.37 -22.19 7.76
N GLY A 95 -11.58 -21.66 7.98
CA GLY A 95 -12.06 -21.21 9.29
C GLY A 95 -11.78 -19.74 9.60
N GLU A 96 -11.17 -18.98 8.68
CA GLU A 96 -10.95 -17.55 8.89
C GLU A 96 -12.24 -16.73 8.81
N THR A 97 -12.31 -15.71 9.65
CA THR A 97 -13.37 -14.70 9.61
C THR A 97 -12.89 -13.51 8.78
N PRO A 98 -13.67 -13.06 7.77
CA PRO A 98 -13.38 -11.81 7.07
C PRO A 98 -13.15 -10.64 8.02
N LEU A 99 -12.27 -9.73 7.63
CA LEU A 99 -12.12 -8.45 8.31
C LEU A 99 -13.44 -7.68 8.26
N ARG A 100 -13.71 -6.92 9.31
CA ARG A 100 -14.81 -5.95 9.33
C ARG A 100 -14.37 -4.68 8.60
N ASP A 101 -15.32 -3.81 8.33
CA ASP A 101 -15.03 -2.50 7.76
C ASP A 101 -14.01 -1.73 8.60
N GLY A 102 -13.09 -1.05 7.91
CA GLY A 102 -12.03 -0.26 8.50
C GLY A 102 -10.68 -0.35 7.80
N PHE A 103 -9.68 0.26 8.42
CA PHE A 103 -8.34 0.45 7.88
C PHE A 103 -7.35 -0.52 8.55
N TYR A 104 -6.55 -1.17 7.71
CA TYR A 104 -5.59 -2.17 8.13
C TYR A 104 -4.28 -2.05 7.35
N THR A 105 -3.20 -2.49 8.00
CA THR A 105 -1.87 -2.52 7.42
C THR A 105 -1.34 -3.95 7.37
N TYR A 106 -0.91 -4.38 6.18
CA TYR A 106 -0.08 -5.57 5.99
C TYR A 106 1.39 -5.14 6.01
N LYS A 107 2.11 -5.49 7.07
CA LYS A 107 3.53 -5.18 7.20
C LYS A 107 4.34 -6.35 6.66
N ILE A 108 5.02 -6.12 5.55
CA ILE A 108 5.81 -7.14 4.86
C ILE A 108 7.28 -6.90 5.18
N GLY A 109 7.94 -7.91 5.74
CA GLY A 109 9.36 -7.85 6.09
C GLY A 109 10.17 -8.94 5.39
N LEU A 110 11.45 -9.03 5.78
CA LEU A 110 12.36 -10.09 5.37
C LEU A 110 12.84 -10.84 6.61
N SER A 111 12.96 -12.16 6.52
CA SER A 111 13.51 -12.99 7.60
C SER A 111 15.02 -12.87 7.76
N SER A 112 15.72 -12.36 6.73
CA SER A 112 17.17 -12.16 6.72
C SER A 112 17.53 -10.94 5.87
N ALA A 113 18.64 -10.28 6.24
CA ALA A 113 19.24 -9.23 5.41
C ALA A 113 19.93 -9.79 4.16
N ASN A 114 20.30 -11.07 4.16
CA ASN A 114 20.86 -11.73 3.00
C ASN A 114 19.73 -12.22 2.07
N LEU A 115 19.58 -11.57 0.91
CA LEU A 115 18.54 -11.91 -0.07
C LEU A 115 18.66 -13.32 -0.66
N SER A 116 19.80 -14.01 -0.55
CA SER A 116 19.89 -15.41 -0.98
C SER A 116 19.04 -16.34 -0.12
N ASP A 117 18.92 -16.00 1.16
CA ASP A 117 18.32 -16.85 2.19
C ASP A 117 17.01 -16.23 2.74
N ALA A 118 16.66 -15.03 2.30
CA ALA A 118 15.49 -14.31 2.76
C ALA A 118 14.19 -14.94 2.26
N SER A 119 13.25 -15.09 3.18
CA SER A 119 11.82 -15.27 2.94
C SER A 119 11.07 -14.01 3.36
N LEU A 120 9.85 -13.83 2.85
CA LEU A 120 8.99 -12.75 3.33
C LEU A 120 8.45 -13.10 4.72
N THR A 121 8.28 -12.08 5.55
CA THR A 121 7.53 -12.16 6.82
C THR A 121 6.28 -11.29 6.72
N PHE A 122 5.24 -11.65 7.47
CA PHE A 122 3.95 -10.98 7.44
C PHE A 122 3.48 -10.66 8.86
N GLU A 123 3.15 -9.40 9.11
CA GLU A 123 2.47 -8.95 10.33
C GLU A 123 1.23 -8.14 9.94
N PHE A 124 0.12 -8.40 10.64
CA PHE A 124 -1.14 -7.70 10.47
C PHE A 124 -1.37 -6.72 11.62
N SER A 125 -1.79 -5.50 11.30
CA SER A 125 -2.32 -4.56 12.29
C SER A 125 -3.59 -3.88 11.78
N LYS A 126 -4.51 -3.64 12.71
CA LYS A 126 -5.57 -2.65 12.52
C LYS A 126 -4.97 -1.27 12.83
N ASP A 127 -5.30 -0.27 12.02
CA ASP A 127 -4.87 1.11 12.23
C ASP A 127 -5.73 1.84 13.28
#